data_AF-A0A151QSB6-F1
#
_entry.id   AF-A0A151QSB6-F1
#
_cell.length_a   1.000
_cell.length_b   1.000
_cell.length_c   1.000
_cell.angle_alpha   90.00
_cell.angle_beta   90.00
_cell.angle_gamma   90.00
#
_symmetry.space_group_name_H-M   'P 1'
#
loop_
_entity.id
_entity.type
_entity.pdbx_description
1 polymer ?
#
loop_
_entity_poly.entity_id
_entity_poly.type
_entity_poly.pdbx_seq_one_letter_code
_entity_poly.pdbx_strand_id
1 'polypeptide(L)' 'MAGKQTRLSFKKHPYLRKSELLQLVHSDVCGPLKVKSFSGALYFVTFIDDCSRKLWVYAL' A
#
# COMPACT_ATOMS: atom_id res chain seq x y z
N MET A 1 36.23 -4.56 -18.11
CA MET A 1 35.01 -4.03 -18.78
C MET A 1 33.80 -4.59 -18.04
N ALA A 2 33.01 -3.76 -17.36
CA ALA A 2 31.78 -4.20 -16.71
C ALA A 2 30.62 -4.16 -17.73
N GLY A 3 30.04 -5.32 -18.03
CA GLY A 3 28.92 -5.45 -18.98
C GLY A 3 27.62 -4.86 -18.45
N LYS A 4 26.75 -4.37 -19.34
CA LYS A 4 25.43 -3.84 -18.99
C LYS A 4 24.53 -4.97 -18.48
N GLN A 5 24.13 -4.92 -17.22
CA GLN A 5 23.18 -5.88 -16.65
C GLN A 5 21.75 -5.49 -17.07
N THR A 6 21.13 -6.30 -17.92
CA THR A 6 19.71 -6.13 -18.28
C THR A 6 18.85 -6.82 -17.24
N ARG A 7 17.94 -6.06 -16.60
CA ARG A 7 16.96 -6.61 -15.66
C ARG A 7 15.94 -7.45 -16.41
N LEU A 8 15.74 -8.69 -15.94
CA LEU A 8 14.68 -9.55 -16.47
C LEU A 8 13.28 -8.96 -16.16
N SER A 9 12.36 -9.17 -17.09
CA SER A 9 10.95 -8.81 -16.89
C SER A 9 10.38 -9.65 -15.75
N PHE A 10 9.67 -9.02 -14.81
CA PHE A 10 8.88 -9.79 -13.85
C PHE A 10 7.74 -10.50 -14.58
N LYS A 11 7.46 -11.75 -14.17
CA LYS A 11 6.25 -12.44 -14.63
C LYS A 11 5.06 -11.60 -14.20
N LYS A 12 4.28 -11.14 -15.19
CA LYS A 12 3.00 -10.48 -14.92
C LYS A 12 2.06 -11.53 -14.35
N HIS A 13 1.71 -11.42 -13.07
CA HIS A 13 0.53 -12.11 -12.59
C HIS A 13 -0.71 -11.37 -13.12
N PRO A 14 -1.75 -12.09 -13.57
CA PRO A 14 -3.02 -11.46 -13.83
C PRO A 14 -3.48 -10.78 -12.54
N TYR A 15 -3.79 -9.49 -12.60
CA TYR A 15 -4.36 -8.75 -11.48
C TYR A 15 -5.80 -9.23 -11.27
N LEU A 16 -5.93 -10.37 -10.60
CA LEU A 16 -7.21 -10.88 -10.13
C LEU A 16 -7.40 -10.42 -8.70
N ARG A 17 -8.47 -9.66 -8.48
CA ARG A 17 -8.90 -9.30 -7.13
C ARG A 17 -9.26 -10.56 -6.36
N LYS A 18 -9.06 -10.51 -5.06
CA LYS A 18 -9.60 -11.49 -4.14
C LYS A 18 -11.13 -11.50 -4.18
N SER A 19 -11.70 -12.69 -4.15
CA SER A 19 -13.15 -12.91 -4.26
C SER A 19 -13.86 -12.76 -2.93
N GLU A 20 -13.13 -12.93 -1.82
CA GLU A 20 -13.67 -12.86 -0.47
C GLU A 20 -13.22 -11.56 0.23
N LEU A 21 -14.15 -10.97 0.98
CA LEU A 21 -13.88 -9.77 1.78
C LEU A 21 -12.75 -10.05 2.78
N LEU A 22 -11.81 -9.11 2.89
CA LEU A 22 -10.68 -9.16 3.82
C LEU A 22 -9.70 -10.34 3.58
N GLN A 23 -9.81 -11.06 2.46
CA GLN A 23 -8.87 -12.11 2.10
C GLN A 23 -7.44 -11.57 1.84
N LEU A 24 -7.34 -10.32 1.38
CA LEU A 24 -6.08 -9.59 1.23
C LEU A 24 -6.32 -8.11 1.56
N VAL A 25 -5.59 -7.60 2.54
CA VAL A 25 -5.59 -6.18 2.92
C VAL A 25 -4.19 -5.62 2.68
N HIS A 26 -4.12 -4.57 1.86
CA HIS A 26 -2.91 -3.79 1.68
C HIS A 26 -2.85 -2.70 2.74
N SER A 27 -1.82 -2.74 3.58
CA SER A 27 -1.57 -1.69 4.57
C SER A 27 -0.35 -0.86 4.19
N ASP A 28 -0.43 0.46 4.41
CA ASP A 28 0.71 1.36 4.25
C ASP A 28 0.72 2.44 5.34
N VAL A 29 1.92 2.88 5.72
CA VAL A 29 2.12 3.93 6.72
C VAL A 29 2.63 5.19 6.04
N CYS A 30 1.91 6.29 6.23
CA CYS A 30 2.34 7.60 5.78
C CYS A 30 2.87 8.42 6.96
N GLY A 31 4.08 8.93 6.85
CA GLY A 31 4.65 9.93 7.76
C GLY A 31 6.17 9.81 7.93
N PRO A 32 6.79 10.71 8.73
CA PRO A 32 6.18 11.85 9.42
C PRO A 32 5.75 12.95 8.44
N LEU A 33 4.53 13.45 8.62
CA LEU A 33 4.02 14.59 7.87
C LEU A 33 4.65 15.89 8.37
N LYS A 34 4.73 16.91 7.50
CA LYS A 34 5.28 18.22 7.87
C LYS A 34 4.38 19.00 8.84
N VAL A 35 3.08 18.74 8.80
CA VAL A 35 2.06 19.45 9.56
C VAL A 35 1.26 18.42 10.35
N LYS A 36 1.00 18.73 11.62
CA LYS A 36 0.16 17.91 12.49
C LYS A 36 -1.29 17.94 11.98
N SER A 37 -1.99 16.82 12.12
CA SER A 37 -3.44 16.79 11.97
C SER A 37 -4.11 17.66 13.05
N PHE A 38 -5.43 17.85 12.93
CA PHE A 38 -6.22 18.50 13.97
C PHE A 38 -6.06 17.83 15.35
N SER A 39 -5.89 16.50 15.39
CA SER A 39 -5.68 15.74 16.63
C SER A 39 -4.22 15.68 17.09
N GLY A 40 -3.30 16.32 16.37
CA GLY A 40 -1.87 16.31 16.68
C GLY A 40 -1.07 15.16 16.04
N ALA A 41 -1.73 14.26 15.31
CA ALA A 41 -1.10 13.12 14.64
C ALA A 41 -0.13 13.58 13.54
N LEU A 42 0.99 12.87 13.41
CA LEU A 42 1.99 13.10 12.35
C LEU A 42 2.11 11.93 11.38
N TYR A 43 1.44 10.82 11.70
CA TYR A 43 1.41 9.63 10.88
C TYR A 43 -0.03 9.18 10.71
N PHE A 44 -0.28 8.38 9.67
CA PHE A 44 -1.50 7.61 9.57
C PHE A 44 -1.23 6.28 8.87
N VAL A 45 -2.05 5.29 9.17
CA VAL A 45 -2.04 3.99 8.51
C VAL A 45 -3.26 3.90 7.60
N THR A 46 -3.04 3.44 6.38
CA THR A 46 -4.12 3.06 5.46
C THR A 46 -4.27 1.56 5.41
N PHE A 47 -5.50 1.09 5.27
CA PHE A 47 -5.84 -0.30 4.99
C PHE A 47 -6.78 -0.34 3.79
N ILE A 48 -6.43 -1.09 2.76
CA ILE A 48 -7.23 -1.24 1.54
C ILE A 48 -7.55 -2.72 1.36
N ASP A 49 -8.82 -3.08 1.44
CA ASP A 49 -9.27 -4.42 1.08
C ASP A 49 -9.22 -4.62 -0.44
N ASP A 50 -8.54 -5.65 -0.90
CA ASP A 50 -8.37 -5.94 -2.33
C ASP A 50 -9.70 -6.33 -3.01
N CYS A 51 -10.59 -7.01 -2.26
CA CYS A 51 -11.90 -7.45 -2.74
C CYS A 51 -12.86 -6.26 -2.96
N SER A 52 -13.18 -5.54 -1.88
CA SER A 52 -14.18 -4.47 -1.89
C SER A 52 -13.66 -3.09 -2.28
N ARG A 53 -12.34 -2.89 -2.30
CA ARG A 53 -11.69 -1.57 -2.44
C ARG A 53 -12.01 -0.59 -1.32
N LYS A 54 -12.58 -1.07 -0.20
CA LYS A 54 -12.83 -0.25 0.97
C LYS A 54 -11.51 0.20 1.59
N LEU A 55 -11.44 1.50 1.90
CA LEU A 55 -10.31 2.15 2.54
C LEU A 55 -10.67 2.49 3.99
N TRP A 56 -9.76 2.17 4.90
CA TRP A 56 -9.77 2.69 6.27
C TRP A 56 -8.50 3.48 6.52
N VAL A 57 -8.62 4.56 7.28
CA VAL A 57 -7.50 5.41 7.68
C VAL A 57 -7.51 5.54 9.20
N TYR A 58 -6.37 5.32 9.83
CA TYR A 58 -6.17 5.48 11.26
C TYR A 58 -5.05 6.49 11.53
N ALA A 59 -5.36 7.58 12.20
CA ALA A 59 -4.38 8.59 12.59
C ALA A 59 -3.60 8.12 13.84
N LEU A 60 -2.28 8.30 13.80
CA LEU A 60 -1.33 7.91 14.84
C LEU A 60 -0.73 9.12 15.57
#